data_AF-A0A2N6FVN2-F1
#
_entry.id   AF-A0A2N6FVN2-F1
#
_cell.length_a   1.000
_cell.length_b   1.000
_cell.length_c   1.000
_cell.angle_alpha   90.00
_cell.angle_beta   90.00
_cell.angle_gamma   90.00
#
_symmetry.space_group_name_H-M   'P 1'
#
loop_
_entity.id
_entity.type
_entity.pdbx_description
1 polymer ?
#
loop_
_entity_poly.entity_id
_entity_poly.type
_entity_poly.pdbx_seq_one_letter_code
_entity_poly.pdbx_strand_id
1 'polypeptide(L)'
;MLEELSAESKNKLNTFMFIWFLMLGAQIIYLFVCYYILKEGLYKSIYSLEILNKNIYLGIDLYTLIHIVSILILIAGYFFFTKNYSKLVDKTNKTKFQNIEEEFDFFSTKYISMMFVYLAIFEIIAIIGLLVFLTTLDFYTAMNLIIIAVIGFILVMPNKNKFNYNAS
;
A
#
# COMPACT_ATOMS: atom_id res chain seq x y z
N MET A 1 -14.95 19.67 14.09
CA MET A 1 -14.96 18.19 14.02
C MET A 1 -13.84 17.54 14.84
N LEU A 2 -12.58 17.42 14.37
CA LEU A 2 -11.55 16.66 15.13
C LEU A 2 -11.23 17.22 16.54
N GLU A 3 -11.39 18.53 16.77
CA GLU A 3 -11.15 19.13 18.09
C GLU A 3 -12.23 18.78 19.11
N GLU A 4 -13.46 18.57 18.64
CA GLU A 4 -14.67 18.26 19.44
C GLU A 4 -14.78 16.77 19.79
N LEU A 5 -13.92 15.92 19.22
CA LEU A 5 -13.88 14.49 19.52
C LEU A 5 -13.31 14.19 20.91
N SER A 6 -13.83 13.14 21.52
CA SER A 6 -13.30 12.52 22.73
C SER A 6 -11.83 12.09 22.57
N ALA A 7 -11.15 11.94 23.71
CA ALA A 7 -9.79 11.41 23.73
C ALA A 7 -9.69 10.00 23.15
N GLU A 8 -10.74 9.18 23.30
CA GLU A 8 -10.80 7.83 22.75
C GLU A 8 -10.80 7.84 21.21
N SER A 9 -11.65 8.65 20.59
CA SER A 9 -11.72 8.80 19.14
C SER A 9 -10.43 9.38 18.54
N LYS A 10 -9.78 10.31 19.24
CA LYS A 10 -8.44 10.79 18.88
C LYS A 10 -7.39 9.67 18.96
N ASN A 11 -7.46 8.82 19.98
CA ASN A 11 -6.57 7.67 20.11
C ASN A 11 -6.79 6.62 19.00
N LYS A 12 -8.02 6.40 18.53
CA LYS A 12 -8.30 5.52 17.38
C LYS A 12 -7.51 5.95 16.13
N LEU A 13 -7.45 7.25 15.82
CA LEU A 13 -6.65 7.76 14.69
C LEU A 13 -5.16 7.47 14.85
N ASN A 14 -4.62 7.66 16.06
CA ASN A 14 -3.21 7.36 16.34
C ASN A 14 -2.91 5.88 16.15
N THR A 15 -3.80 5.00 16.61
CA THR A 15 -3.70 3.56 16.38
C THR A 15 -3.69 3.22 14.89
N PHE A 16 -4.52 3.88 14.09
CA PHE A 16 -4.55 3.65 12.63
C PHE A 16 -3.28 4.09 11.94
N MET A 17 -2.72 5.24 12.32
CA MET A 17 -1.41 5.68 11.83
C MET A 17 -0.30 4.71 12.23
N PHE A 18 -0.32 4.20 13.47
CA PHE A 18 0.67 3.25 13.95
C PHE A 18 0.62 1.93 13.17
N ILE A 19 -0.58 1.39 12.94
CA ILE A 19 -0.77 0.18 12.12
C ILE A 19 -0.27 0.40 10.69
N TRP A 20 -0.65 1.52 10.07
CA TRP A 20 -0.17 1.88 8.73
C TRP A 20 1.36 1.96 8.68
N PHE A 21 1.98 2.57 9.70
CA PHE A 21 3.43 2.69 9.80
C PHE A 21 4.12 1.33 9.98
N LEU A 22 3.54 0.43 10.76
CA LEU A 22 4.06 -0.95 10.90
C LEU A 22 4.04 -1.70 9.57
N MET A 23 2.94 -1.59 8.81
CA MET A 23 2.83 -2.22 7.50
C MET A 23 3.82 -1.62 6.50
N LEU A 24 4.05 -0.30 6.55
CA LEU A 24 5.09 0.35 5.75
C LEU A 24 6.49 -0.12 6.18
N GLY A 25 6.73 -0.25 7.48
CA GLY A 25 8.01 -0.73 8.03
C GLY A 25 8.36 -2.15 7.58
N ALA A 26 7.37 -3.01 7.36
CA ALA A 26 7.59 -4.36 6.82
C ALA A 26 8.30 -4.34 5.46
N GLN A 27 8.09 -3.30 4.64
CA GLN A 27 8.77 -3.13 3.35
C GLN A 27 10.29 -2.99 3.51
N ILE A 28 10.73 -2.29 4.56
CA ILE A 28 12.14 -2.11 4.88
C ILE A 28 12.74 -3.44 5.35
N ILE A 29 11.99 -4.20 6.16
CA ILE A 29 12.40 -5.52 6.64
C ILE A 29 12.63 -6.47 5.46
N TYR A 30 11.73 -6.46 4.47
CA TYR A 30 11.90 -7.25 3.24
C TYR A 30 13.23 -6.94 2.53
N LEU A 31 13.56 -5.67 2.33
CA LEU A 31 14.83 -5.28 1.71
C LEU A 31 16.03 -5.73 2.55
N PHE A 32 15.93 -5.62 3.87
CA PHE A 32 16.97 -6.05 4.78
C PHE A 32 17.22 -7.56 4.67
N VAL A 33 16.15 -8.36 4.64
CA VAL A 33 16.22 -9.81 4.47
C VAL A 33 16.82 -10.18 3.11
N CYS A 34 16.36 -9.55 2.02
CA CYS A 34 16.94 -9.77 0.69
C CYS A 34 18.44 -9.44 0.65
N TYR A 35 18.85 -8.33 1.27
CA TYR A 35 20.26 -7.94 1.34
C TYR A 35 21.10 -8.97 2.11
N TYR A 36 20.62 -9.48 3.24
CA TYR A 36 21.32 -10.53 3.98
C TYR A 36 21.45 -11.83 3.18
N ILE A 37 20.39 -12.25 2.48
CA ILE A 37 20.43 -13.44 1.63
C ILE A 37 21.52 -13.34 0.57
N LEU A 38 21.67 -12.16 -0.07
CA LEU A 38 22.75 -11.92 -1.04
C LEU A 38 24.12 -11.97 -0.39
N LYS A 39 24.28 -11.31 0.76
CA LYS A 39 25.58 -11.15 1.42
C LYS A 39 26.14 -12.48 1.93
N GLU A 40 25.27 -13.33 2.46
CA GLU A 40 25.66 -14.67 2.94
C GLU A 40 26.01 -15.61 1.77
N GLY A 41 25.44 -15.39 0.57
CA GLY A 41 25.77 -16.16 -0.63
C GLY A 41 25.39 -17.65 -0.58
N LEU A 42 24.68 -18.09 0.47
CA LEU A 42 24.28 -19.47 0.67
C LEU A 42 23.07 -19.88 -0.18
N TYR A 43 22.28 -18.89 -0.62
CA TYR A 43 21.10 -19.13 -1.44
C TYR A 43 21.46 -19.22 -2.92
N LYS A 44 21.02 -20.30 -3.58
CA LYS A 44 21.13 -20.46 -5.03
C LYS A 44 19.79 -20.15 -5.68
N SER A 45 19.77 -19.20 -6.62
CA SER A 45 18.58 -18.87 -7.39
C SER A 45 18.14 -20.05 -8.26
N ILE A 46 16.84 -20.08 -8.57
CA ILE A 46 16.24 -21.08 -9.47
C ILE A 46 16.58 -20.76 -10.93
N TYR A 47 16.62 -19.47 -11.27
CA TYR A 47 16.92 -18.97 -12.60
C TYR A 47 18.09 -17.99 -12.57
N SER A 48 18.75 -17.83 -13.72
CA SER A 48 19.69 -16.72 -13.95
C SER A 48 18.94 -15.42 -14.20
N LEU A 49 19.63 -14.29 -14.05
CA LEU A 49 19.08 -12.95 -14.34
C LEU A 49 18.56 -12.82 -15.79
N GLU A 50 19.14 -13.57 -16.73
CA GLU A 50 18.80 -13.51 -18.16
C GLU A 50 17.33 -13.85 -18.44
N ILE A 51 16.66 -14.60 -17.56
CA ILE A 51 15.23 -14.90 -17.70
C ILE A 51 14.38 -13.62 -17.68
N LEU A 52 14.82 -12.57 -16.98
CA LEU A 52 14.13 -11.28 -16.92
C LEU A 52 14.20 -10.54 -18.26
N ASN A 53 15.25 -10.77 -19.05
CA ASN A 53 15.44 -10.18 -20.37
C ASN A 53 14.85 -11.05 -21.50
N LYS A 54 14.24 -12.18 -21.16
CA LYS A 54 13.60 -13.05 -22.16
C LYS A 54 12.29 -12.42 -22.62
N ASN A 55 12.16 -12.25 -23.94
CA ASN A 55 10.91 -11.81 -24.55
C ASN A 55 9.82 -12.87 -24.36
N ILE A 56 8.68 -12.47 -23.82
CA ILE A 56 7.55 -13.38 -23.57
C ILE A 56 6.46 -13.18 -24.62
N TYR A 57 6.01 -11.94 -24.82
CA TYR A 57 4.91 -11.61 -25.72
C TYR A 57 5.05 -10.19 -26.27
N LEU A 58 4.69 -9.96 -27.53
CA LEU A 58 4.78 -8.64 -28.22
C LEU A 58 6.17 -7.98 -28.21
N GLY A 59 7.25 -8.75 -28.01
CA GLY A 59 8.61 -8.21 -27.92
C GLY A 59 8.91 -7.49 -26.61
N ILE A 60 8.06 -7.65 -25.59
CA ILE A 60 8.28 -7.12 -24.24
C ILE A 60 8.95 -8.20 -23.40
N ASP A 61 10.05 -7.84 -22.74
CA ASP A 61 10.74 -8.69 -21.80
C ASP A 61 10.00 -8.79 -20.45
N LEU A 62 10.32 -9.82 -19.66
CA LEU A 62 9.68 -10.08 -18.38
C LEU A 62 9.91 -8.95 -17.38
N TYR A 63 11.12 -8.37 -17.37
CA TYR A 63 11.48 -7.23 -16.51
C TYR A 63 10.52 -6.05 -16.73
N THR A 64 10.35 -5.65 -17.98
CA THR A 64 9.51 -4.54 -18.42
C THR A 64 8.05 -4.85 -18.12
N LEU A 65 7.60 -6.08 -18.40
CA LEU A 65 6.24 -6.50 -18.12
C LEU A 65 5.90 -6.38 -16.62
N ILE A 66 6.78 -6.85 -15.74
CA ILE A 66 6.59 -6.78 -14.28
C ILE A 66 6.46 -5.33 -13.81
N HIS A 67 7.30 -4.42 -14.32
CA HIS A 67 7.22 -3.01 -13.98
C HIS A 67 5.94 -2.36 -14.48
N ILE A 68 5.54 -2.63 -15.73
CA ILE A 68 4.28 -2.13 -16.30
C ILE A 68 3.09 -2.59 -15.46
N VAL A 69 3.02 -3.89 -15.15
CA VAL A 69 1.92 -4.44 -14.34
C VAL A 69 1.90 -3.80 -12.95
N SER A 70 3.06 -3.61 -12.32
CA SER A 70 3.16 -2.98 -10.99
C SER A 70 2.69 -1.52 -11.01
N ILE A 71 3.08 -0.76 -12.03
CA ILE A 71 2.62 0.63 -12.22
C ILE A 71 1.11 0.67 -12.47
N LEU A 72 0.57 -0.25 -13.27
CA LEU A 72 -0.88 -0.35 -13.51
C LEU A 72 -1.65 -0.69 -12.23
N ILE A 73 -1.14 -1.60 -11.39
CA ILE A 73 -1.72 -1.91 -10.08
C ILE A 73 -1.71 -0.67 -9.20
N LEU A 74 -0.60 0.09 -9.16
CA LEU A 74 -0.49 1.33 -8.39
C LEU A 74 -1.54 2.37 -8.84
N ILE A 75 -1.59 2.65 -10.15
CA ILE A 75 -2.51 3.65 -10.73
C ILE A 75 -3.97 3.24 -10.51
N ALA A 76 -4.31 1.99 -10.83
CA ALA A 76 -5.67 1.48 -10.65
C ALA A 76 -6.07 1.49 -9.17
N GLY A 77 -5.20 0.98 -8.29
CA GLY A 77 -5.41 0.97 -6.85
C GLY A 77 -5.69 2.38 -6.31
N TYR A 78 -4.88 3.36 -6.69
CA TYR A 78 -5.08 4.76 -6.29
C TYR A 78 -6.39 5.36 -6.84
N PHE A 79 -6.70 5.13 -8.12
CA PHE A 79 -7.94 5.60 -8.73
C PHE A 79 -9.18 5.01 -8.03
N PHE A 80 -9.16 3.72 -7.71
CA PHE A 80 -10.25 3.09 -6.99
C PHE A 80 -10.34 3.57 -5.53
N PHE A 81 -9.20 3.78 -4.85
CA PHE A 81 -9.17 4.33 -3.50
C PHE A 81 -9.81 5.71 -3.45
N THR A 82 -9.37 6.62 -4.32
CA THR A 82 -9.90 8.00 -4.35
C THR A 82 -11.40 8.04 -4.66
N LYS A 83 -11.86 7.22 -5.61
CA LYS A 83 -13.29 7.07 -5.91
C LYS A 83 -14.09 6.54 -4.72
N ASN A 84 -13.59 5.53 -4.02
CA ASN A 84 -14.28 4.95 -2.86
C ASN A 84 -14.23 5.86 -1.64
N TYR A 85 -13.15 6.61 -1.46
CA TYR A 85 -13.02 7.65 -0.44
C TYR A 85 -14.06 8.77 -0.67
N SER A 86 -14.17 9.29 -1.90
CA SER A 86 -15.18 10.29 -2.24
C SER A 86 -16.61 9.78 -1.98
N LYS A 87 -16.91 8.52 -2.36
CA LYS A 87 -18.20 7.90 -2.03
C LYS A 87 -18.43 7.77 -0.52
N LEU A 88 -17.39 7.49 0.26
CA LEU A 88 -17.48 7.42 1.72
C LEU A 88 -17.80 8.80 2.31
N VAL A 89 -17.11 9.85 1.85
CA VAL A 89 -17.40 11.24 2.24
C VAL A 89 -18.84 11.60 1.91
N ASP A 90 -19.27 11.39 0.65
CA ASP A 90 -20.65 11.67 0.22
C ASP A 90 -21.69 10.92 1.05
N LYS A 91 -21.41 9.64 1.36
CA LYS A 91 -22.32 8.81 2.16
C LYS A 91 -22.40 9.32 3.59
N THR A 92 -21.29 9.77 4.15
CA THR A 92 -21.23 10.31 5.51
C THR A 92 -22.03 11.62 5.57
N ASN A 93 -21.80 12.54 4.64
CA ASN A 93 -22.52 13.83 4.57
C ASN A 93 -24.04 13.69 4.34
N LYS A 94 -24.48 12.60 3.68
CA LYS A 94 -25.91 12.32 3.43
C LYS A 94 -26.59 11.58 4.58
N THR A 95 -25.83 11.01 5.52
CA THR A 95 -26.38 10.23 6.63
C THR A 95 -26.67 11.17 7.80
N LYS A 96 -27.85 11.05 8.41
CA LYS A 96 -28.17 11.80 9.65
C LYS A 96 -27.63 11.03 10.85
N PHE A 97 -26.63 11.59 11.53
CA PHE A 97 -26.09 11.07 12.78
C PHE A 97 -26.69 11.79 13.98
N GLN A 98 -26.73 11.14 15.13
CA GLN A 98 -27.25 11.76 16.36
C GLN A 98 -26.23 12.73 16.97
N ASN A 99 -24.94 12.46 16.76
CA ASN A 99 -23.82 13.25 17.27
C ASN A 99 -22.55 13.05 16.42
N ILE A 100 -21.52 13.85 16.71
CA ILE A 100 -20.24 13.84 16.00
C ILE A 100 -19.44 12.54 16.21
N GLU A 101 -19.62 11.87 17.36
CA GLU A 101 -18.92 10.61 17.65
C GLU A 101 -19.44 9.47 16.76
N GLU A 102 -20.76 9.37 16.56
CA GLU A 102 -21.35 8.39 15.65
C GLU A 102 -20.92 8.62 14.19
N GLU A 103 -20.87 9.88 13.75
CA GLU A 103 -20.37 10.26 12.44
C GLU A 103 -18.90 9.82 12.26
N PHE A 104 -18.07 10.12 13.26
CA PHE A 104 -16.67 9.75 13.28
C PHE A 104 -16.47 8.23 13.29
N ASP A 105 -17.18 7.49 14.13
CA ASP A 105 -17.06 6.02 14.22
C ASP A 105 -17.53 5.33 12.94
N PHE A 106 -18.61 5.82 12.32
CA PHE A 106 -19.05 5.35 11.02
C PHE A 106 -17.97 5.57 9.94
N PHE A 107 -17.46 6.79 9.83
CA PHE A 107 -16.46 7.14 8.82
C PHE A 107 -15.17 6.36 9.04
N SER A 108 -14.66 6.37 10.28
CA SER A 108 -13.37 5.79 10.63
C SER A 108 -13.33 4.27 10.42
N THR A 109 -14.41 3.56 10.77
CA THR A 109 -14.55 2.11 10.56
C THR A 109 -14.56 1.74 9.07
N LYS A 110 -15.26 2.54 8.24
CA LYS A 110 -15.29 2.32 6.79
C LYS A 110 -13.98 2.70 6.13
N TYR A 111 -13.37 3.80 6.56
CA TYR A 111 -12.07 4.24 6.09
C TYR A 111 -11.00 3.19 6.36
N ILE A 112 -10.92 2.64 7.57
CA ILE A 112 -9.89 1.64 7.88
C ILE A 112 -10.05 0.35 7.07
N SER A 113 -11.29 -0.13 6.93
CA SER A 113 -11.57 -1.31 6.11
C SER A 113 -11.13 -1.08 4.65
N MET A 114 -11.45 0.09 4.11
CA MET A 114 -10.99 0.51 2.78
C MET A 114 -9.46 0.56 2.71
N MET A 115 -8.81 1.25 3.66
CA MET A 115 -7.35 1.39 3.73
C MET A 115 -6.65 0.03 3.70
N PHE A 116 -7.08 -0.93 4.52
CA PHE A 116 -6.49 -2.28 4.54
C PHE A 116 -6.59 -3.01 3.20
N VAL A 117 -7.74 -2.91 2.52
CA VAL A 117 -7.91 -3.51 1.19
C VAL A 117 -6.89 -2.94 0.21
N TYR A 118 -6.69 -1.62 0.20
CA TYR A 118 -5.74 -1.00 -0.71
C TYR A 118 -4.28 -1.22 -0.32
N LEU A 119 -3.96 -1.25 0.97
CA LEU A 119 -2.64 -1.67 1.45
C LEU A 119 -2.32 -3.09 0.97
N ALA A 120 -3.27 -4.02 1.06
CA ALA A 120 -3.10 -5.38 0.55
C ALA A 120 -2.91 -5.42 -0.97
N ILE A 121 -3.61 -4.58 -1.74
CA ILE A 121 -3.41 -4.46 -3.19
C ILE A 121 -2.00 -3.98 -3.52
N PHE A 122 -1.47 -2.98 -2.80
CA PHE A 122 -0.12 -2.49 -3.03
C PHE A 122 0.95 -3.46 -2.52
N GLU A 123 0.65 -4.23 -1.47
CA GLU A 123 1.53 -5.31 -0.97
C GLU A 123 1.80 -6.38 -2.04
N ILE A 124 0.85 -6.63 -2.95
CA ILE A 124 1.06 -7.55 -4.08
C ILE A 124 2.29 -7.14 -4.91
N ILE A 125 2.55 -5.84 -5.07
CA ILE A 125 3.72 -5.35 -5.81
C ILE A 125 5.02 -5.73 -5.09
N ALA A 126 5.06 -5.56 -3.77
CA ALA A 126 6.20 -5.96 -2.94
C ALA A 126 6.43 -7.48 -2.99
N ILE A 127 5.35 -8.27 -2.91
CA ILE A 127 5.40 -9.72 -3.04
C ILE A 127 5.95 -10.14 -4.41
N ILE A 128 5.54 -9.48 -5.50
CA ILE A 128 6.11 -9.74 -6.84
C ILE A 128 7.62 -9.45 -6.84
N GLY A 129 8.06 -8.36 -6.20
CA GLY A 129 9.49 -8.06 -6.04
C GLY A 129 10.24 -9.12 -5.27
N LEU A 130 9.68 -9.62 -4.17
CA LEU A 130 10.26 -10.72 -3.40
C LEU A 130 10.33 -12.01 -4.21
N LEU A 131 9.31 -12.33 -5.00
CA LEU A 131 9.31 -13.50 -5.88
C LEU A 131 10.39 -13.40 -6.96
N VAL A 132 10.56 -12.24 -7.58
CA VAL A 132 11.66 -12.00 -8.53
C VAL A 132 13.00 -12.22 -7.83
N PHE A 133 13.22 -11.60 -6.67
CA PHE A 133 14.45 -11.78 -5.91
C PHE A 133 14.73 -13.23 -5.54
N LEU A 134 13.76 -13.96 -4.99
CA LEU A 134 13.97 -15.36 -4.61
C LEU A 134 14.21 -16.26 -5.83
N THR A 135 13.69 -15.91 -7.00
CA THR A 135 13.86 -16.72 -8.20
C THR A 135 15.12 -16.39 -8.99
N THR A 136 15.64 -15.15 -8.94
CA THR A 136 16.76 -14.68 -9.78
C THR A 136 17.91 -14.03 -9.02
N LEU A 137 17.75 -13.78 -7.72
CA LEU A 137 18.64 -12.95 -6.87
C LEU A 137 18.78 -11.50 -7.33
N ASP A 138 17.85 -10.99 -8.14
CA ASP A 138 17.86 -9.59 -8.56
C ASP A 138 17.34 -8.64 -7.47
N PHE A 139 18.27 -8.10 -6.68
CA PHE A 139 17.96 -7.14 -5.63
C PHE A 139 17.42 -5.81 -6.17
N TYR A 140 17.90 -5.35 -7.32
CA TYR A 140 17.51 -4.04 -7.85
C TYR A 140 16.05 -4.04 -8.28
N THR A 141 15.59 -5.10 -8.95
CA THR A 141 14.17 -5.25 -9.28
C THR A 141 13.31 -5.30 -8.02
N ALA A 142 13.69 -6.08 -7.01
CA ALA A 142 12.93 -6.14 -5.76
C ALA A 142 12.87 -4.78 -5.05
N MET A 143 13.98 -4.06 -5.00
CA MET A 143 14.05 -2.71 -4.44
C MET A 143 13.12 -1.74 -5.18
N ASN A 144 13.15 -1.74 -6.51
CA ASN A 144 12.29 -0.87 -7.31
C ASN A 144 10.80 -1.16 -7.07
N LEU A 145 10.41 -2.44 -7.03
CA LEU A 145 9.02 -2.83 -6.81
C LEU A 145 8.56 -2.52 -5.38
N ILE A 146 9.43 -2.70 -4.38
CA ILE A 146 9.15 -2.28 -3.01
C ILE A 146 8.99 -0.76 -2.91
N ILE A 147 9.79 0.02 -3.62
CA ILE A 147 9.61 1.49 -3.68
C ILE A 147 8.24 1.85 -4.28
N ILE A 148 7.83 1.17 -5.37
CA ILE A 148 6.50 1.37 -5.97
C ILE A 148 5.39 1.02 -4.97
N ALA A 149 5.53 -0.08 -4.23
CA ALA A 149 4.59 -0.46 -3.17
C ALA A 149 4.52 0.61 -2.06
N VAL A 150 5.66 1.10 -1.59
CA VAL A 150 5.78 2.19 -0.61
C VAL A 150 5.05 3.45 -1.07
N ILE A 151 5.18 3.84 -2.33
CA ILE A 151 4.41 4.96 -2.91
C ILE A 151 2.91 4.69 -2.75
N GLY A 152 2.44 3.49 -3.07
CA GLY A 152 1.05 3.07 -2.85
C GLY A 152 0.60 3.21 -1.40
N PHE A 153 1.43 2.78 -0.45
CA PHE A 153 1.14 2.89 0.99
C PHE A 153 0.99 4.36 1.41
N ILE A 154 1.87 5.25 0.94
CA ILE A 154 1.81 6.69 1.22
C ILE A 154 0.49 7.30 0.72
N LEU A 155 0.02 6.90 -0.47
CA LEU A 155 -1.22 7.44 -1.05
C LEU A 155 -2.46 7.14 -0.17
N VAL A 156 -2.45 6.02 0.56
CA VAL A 156 -3.56 5.61 1.44
C VAL A 156 -3.36 5.93 2.92
N MET A 157 -2.28 6.63 3.26
CA MET A 157 -1.96 7.03 4.63
C MET A 157 -3.15 7.69 5.34
N PRO A 158 -3.53 7.22 6.55
CA PRO A 158 -4.50 7.92 7.39
C PRO A 158 -3.87 9.22 7.87
N ASN A 159 -4.53 10.35 7.64
CA ASN A 159 -4.06 11.65 8.12
C ASN A 159 -5.23 12.52 8.55
N LYS A 160 -4.97 13.54 9.37
CA LYS A 160 -6.02 14.41 9.92
C LYS A 160 -6.87 15.07 8.84
N ASN A 161 -6.28 15.43 7.69
CA ASN A 161 -7.01 16.09 6.60
C ASN A 161 -8.08 15.17 6.00
N LYS A 162 -7.77 13.88 5.83
CA LYS A 162 -8.74 12.87 5.35
C LYS A 162 -9.89 12.61 6.33
N PHE A 163 -9.74 13.02 7.59
CA PHE A 163 -10.79 12.93 8.60
C PHE A 163 -11.46 14.28 8.88
N ASN A 164 -11.04 15.37 8.24
CA ASN A 164 -11.68 16.68 8.26
C ASN A 164 -12.34 16.98 6.90
N TYR A 165 -13.10 16.02 6.37
CA TYR A 165 -13.71 16.08 5.03
C TYR A 165 -14.85 17.11 4.88
N ASN A 166 -15.23 17.80 5.97
CA ASN A 166 -16.20 18.91 5.97
C ASN A 166 -15.54 20.30 5.79
N ALA A 167 -14.21 20.39 5.76
CA ALA A 167 -13.47 21.66 5.66
C ALA A 167 -13.02 22.01 4.23
N SER A 168 -13.56 21.31 3.22
CA SER A 168 -13.24 21.47 1.80
C SER A 168 -14.50 21.64 0.96
#